data_AF-A0A970DVI2-F1
#
_entry.id   AF-A0A970DVI2-F1
#
_cell.length_a   1.000
_cell.length_b   1.000
_cell.length_c   1.000
_cell.angle_alpha   90.00
_cell.angle_beta   90.00
_cell.angle_gamma   90.00
#
_symmetry.space_group_name_H-M   'P 1'
#
loop_
_entity.id
_entity.type
_entity.pdbx_description
1 polymer ?
#
loop_
_entity_poly.entity_id
_entity_poly.type
_entity_poly.pdbx_seq_one_letter_code
_entity_poly.pdbx_strand_id
1 'polypeptide(L)'
;MSNLSDKQLAILEGELSRNKKSTGIAYLLWFFLGSLGVHKFYIGKTSWGIAYLLMGILGCATGGVGIILSLDEELASALGAAVFGLVLLVLLGIFLFIDLFTIPRQIRKQEERFKEKLLLELEKQNYLA
;
A
#
# COMPACT_ATOMS: atom_id res chain seq x y z
N MET A 1 -16.68 27.39 -9.96
CA MET A 1 -15.36 27.19 -9.33
C MET A 1 -15.32 28.08 -8.11
N SER A 2 -15.11 27.49 -6.94
CA SER A 2 -15.42 28.01 -5.61
C SER A 2 -14.72 29.34 -5.31
N ASN A 3 -15.48 30.31 -4.80
CA ASN A 3 -14.98 31.59 -4.30
C ASN A 3 -14.52 31.39 -2.85
N LEU A 4 -13.46 30.60 -2.65
CA LEU A 4 -12.90 30.34 -1.32
C LEU A 4 -12.28 31.63 -0.78
N SER A 5 -12.64 32.00 0.45
CA SER A 5 -12.01 33.14 1.14
C SER A 5 -10.51 32.88 1.33
N ASP A 6 -9.67 33.92 1.24
CA ASP A 6 -8.21 33.84 1.46
C ASP A 6 -7.85 33.07 2.74
N LYS A 7 -8.68 33.23 3.78
CA LYS A 7 -8.53 32.50 5.05
C LYS A 7 -8.71 30.99 4.89
N GLN A 8 -9.71 30.54 4.12
CA GLN A 8 -9.97 29.12 3.87
C GLN A 8 -8.85 28.48 3.03
N LEU A 9 -8.31 29.24 2.07
CA LEU A 9 -7.20 28.80 1.24
C LEU A 9 -5.92 28.61 2.07
N ALA A 10 -5.62 29.54 2.98
CA ALA A 10 -4.52 29.41 3.92
C ALA A 10 -4.67 28.18 4.84
N ILE A 11 -5.89 27.86 5.28
CA ILE A 11 -6.17 26.66 6.07
C ILE A 11 -5.95 25.38 5.23
N LEU A 12 -6.45 25.34 3.99
CA LEU A 12 -6.27 24.22 3.07
C LEU A 12 -4.79 23.92 2.84
N GLU A 13 -4.00 24.94 2.51
CA GLU A 13 -2.57 24.80 2.27
C GLU A 13 -1.81 24.35 3.53
N GLY A 14 -2.19 24.87 4.71
CA GLY A 14 -1.66 24.42 6.00
C GLY A 14 -1.94 22.94 6.28
N GLU A 15 -3.15 22.46 6.01
CA GLU A 15 -3.52 21.05 6.20
C GLU A 15 -2.86 20.12 5.17
N LEU A 16 -2.79 20.55 3.91
CA LEU A 16 -2.18 19.77 2.82
C LEU A 16 -0.68 19.58 3.06
N SER A 17 0.03 20.66 3.41
CA SER A 17 1.45 20.61 3.74
C SER A 17 1.73 19.73 4.97
N ARG A 18 0.86 19.78 5.99
CA ARG A 18 0.99 18.96 7.21
C ARG A 18 0.74 17.47 6.98
N ASN A 19 -0.16 17.10 6.07
CA ASN A 19 -0.51 15.69 5.81
C ASN A 19 0.25 15.07 4.63
N LYS A 20 1.13 15.82 3.97
CA LYS A 20 1.91 15.33 2.83
C LYS A 20 2.77 14.12 3.23
N LYS A 21 2.57 13.00 2.55
CA LYS A 21 3.35 11.77 2.78
C LYS A 21 4.69 11.85 2.04
N SER A 22 5.76 11.37 2.68
CA SER A 22 7.10 11.39 2.09
C SER A 22 7.30 10.18 1.18
N THR A 23 7.73 10.44 -0.05
CA THR A 23 8.07 9.37 -1.01
C THR A 23 9.29 8.58 -0.56
N GLY A 24 10.28 9.24 0.04
CA GLY A 24 11.47 8.57 0.57
C GLY A 24 11.14 7.58 1.70
N ILE A 25 10.24 7.98 2.61
CA ILE A 25 9.77 7.09 3.69
C ILE A 25 9.03 5.89 3.10
N ALA A 26 8.20 6.09 2.08
CA ALA A 26 7.50 4.98 1.43
C ALA A 26 8.46 3.98 0.78
N TYR A 27 9.55 4.43 0.16
CA TYR A 27 10.60 3.55 -0.36
C TYR A 27 11.39 2.84 0.73
N LEU A 28 11.66 3.51 1.85
CA LEU A 28 12.31 2.91 3.01
C LEU A 28 11.46 1.76 3.57
N LEU A 29 10.15 1.99 3.75
CA LEU A 29 9.20 0.98 4.19
C LEU A 29 9.08 -0.17 3.17
N TRP A 30 9.12 0.13 1.88
CA TRP A 30 9.09 -0.89 0.82
C TRP A 30 10.35 -1.75 0.83
N PHE A 31 11.53 -1.18 1.08
CA PHE A 31 12.79 -1.93 1.11
C PHE A 31 12.87 -2.89 2.30
N PHE A 32 12.51 -2.44 3.50
CA PHE A 32 12.61 -3.27 4.71
C PHE A 32 11.38 -4.15 4.95
N LEU A 33 10.18 -3.63 4.70
CA LEU A 33 8.90 -4.29 5.05
C LEU A 33 7.99 -4.45 3.80
N GLY A 34 8.57 -4.48 2.60
CA GLY A 34 7.82 -4.61 1.35
C GLY A 34 7.02 -5.90 1.26
N SER A 35 7.60 -7.04 1.63
CA SER A 35 6.92 -8.34 1.62
C SER A 35 5.71 -8.40 2.55
N LEU A 36 5.72 -7.60 3.62
CA LEU A 36 4.60 -7.43 4.55
C LEU A 36 3.57 -6.40 4.07
N GLY A 37 3.87 -5.64 3.00
CA GLY A 37 2.98 -4.64 2.43
C GLY A 37 2.89 -3.32 3.20
N VAL A 38 3.81 -3.06 4.14
CA VAL A 38 3.71 -1.91 5.07
C VAL A 38 3.75 -0.56 4.35
N HIS A 39 4.46 -0.47 3.22
CA HIS A 39 4.46 0.71 2.36
C HIS A 39 3.06 1.06 1.82
N LYS A 40 2.16 0.09 1.62
CA LYS A 40 0.77 0.35 1.20
C LYS A 40 -0.08 0.96 2.31
N PHE A 41 0.13 0.53 3.56
CA PHE A 41 -0.54 1.10 4.71
C PHE A 41 -0.11 2.56 4.95
N TYR A 42 1.19 2.86 4.80
CA TYR A 42 1.70 4.23 4.89
C TYR A 42 1.07 5.18 3.86
N ILE A 43 0.89 4.70 2.62
CA ILE A 43 0.24 5.47 1.55
C ILE A 43 -1.30 5.49 1.72
N GLY A 44 -1.87 4.93 2.79
CA GLY A 44 -3.31 4.93 3.04
C GLY A 44 -4.11 4.02 2.08
N LYS A 45 -3.47 3.00 1.49
CA LYS A 45 -4.12 1.96 0.68
C LYS A 45 -4.26 0.66 1.48
N THR A 46 -5.03 0.70 2.56
CA THR A 46 -5.18 -0.39 3.54
C THR A 46 -5.57 -1.73 2.91
N SER A 47 -6.54 -1.75 1.98
CA SER A 47 -6.95 -3.00 1.31
C SER A 47 -5.81 -3.69 0.55
N TRP A 48 -4.94 -2.89 -0.09
CA TRP A 48 -3.76 -3.42 -0.77
C TRP A 48 -2.69 -3.87 0.22
N GLY A 49 -2.51 -3.16 1.33
CA GLY A 49 -1.62 -3.59 2.41
C GLY A 49 -2.03 -4.95 2.98
N ILE A 50 -3.33 -5.15 3.24
CA ILE A 50 -3.85 -6.44 3.71
C ILE A 50 -3.63 -7.54 2.68
N ALA A 51 -3.85 -7.26 1.39
CA ALA A 51 -3.60 -8.24 0.33
C ALA A 51 -2.14 -8.70 0.28
N TYR A 52 -1.18 -7.77 0.42
CA TYR A 52 0.25 -8.11 0.50
C TYR A 52 0.58 -8.91 1.76
N LEU A 53 0.03 -8.52 2.91
CA LEU A 53 0.24 -9.22 4.17
C LEU A 53 -0.25 -10.66 4.09
N LEU A 54 -1.47 -10.88 3.59
CA LEU A 54 -2.05 -12.21 3.41
C LEU A 54 -1.24 -13.03 2.39
N MET A 55 -0.87 -12.44 1.25
CA MET A 55 -0.08 -13.12 0.22
C MET A 55 1.32 -13.50 0.73
N GLY A 56 1.96 -12.63 1.50
CA GLY A 56 3.25 -12.88 2.14
C GLY A 56 3.17 -13.99 3.19
N ILE A 57 2.15 -13.97 4.06
CA ILE A 57 1.93 -15.01 5.07
C ILE A 57 1.60 -16.35 4.40
N LEU A 58 0.67 -16.39 3.44
CA LEU A 58 0.31 -17.62 2.73
C LEU A 58 1.49 -18.16 1.93
N GLY A 59 2.19 -17.31 1.17
CA GLY A 59 3.36 -17.70 0.38
C GLY A 59 4.50 -18.24 1.25
N CYS A 60 4.78 -17.59 2.38
CA CYS A 60 5.80 -18.03 3.33
C CYS A 60 5.39 -19.32 4.06
N ALA A 61 4.14 -19.42 4.54
CA ALA A 61 3.65 -20.60 5.23
C ALA A 61 3.61 -21.82 4.29
N THR A 62 3.03 -21.68 3.10
CA THR A 62 2.92 -22.80 2.14
C THR A 62 4.26 -23.16 1.51
N GLY A 63 5.08 -22.18 1.16
CA GLY A 63 6.43 -22.41 0.61
C GLY A 63 7.39 -22.99 1.64
N GLY A 64 7.42 -22.43 2.85
CA GLY A 64 8.28 -22.90 3.93
C GLY A 64 7.91 -24.30 4.42
N VAL A 65 6.62 -24.56 4.62
CA VAL A 65 6.13 -25.91 4.98
C VAL A 65 6.34 -26.89 3.84
N GLY A 66 6.11 -26.51 2.59
CA GLY A 66 6.34 -27.36 1.43
C GLY A 66 7.81 -27.78 1.26
N ILE A 67 8.76 -26.87 1.52
CA ILE A 67 10.19 -27.17 1.48
C ILE A 67 10.60 -28.11 2.64
N ILE A 68 10.09 -27.87 3.85
CA ILE A 68 10.43 -28.69 5.02
C ILE A 68 9.83 -30.10 4.92
N LEU A 69 8.58 -30.22 4.49
CA LEU A 69 7.89 -31.50 4.33
C LEU A 69 8.35 -32.29 3.10
N SER A 70 9.00 -31.64 2.12
CA SER A 70 9.57 -32.34 0.95
C SER A 70 10.76 -33.27 1.27
N LEU A 71 11.18 -33.33 2.54
CA LEU A 71 12.21 -34.24 3.02
C LEU A 71 11.67 -35.65 3.41
N ASP A 72 10.35 -35.85 3.49
CA ASP A 72 9.70 -37.15 3.77
C ASP A 72 8.79 -37.59 2.60
N GLU A 73 8.75 -38.90 2.30
CA GLU A 73 8.06 -39.51 1.14
C GLU A 73 6.52 -39.60 1.31
N GLU A 74 5.84 -38.45 1.30
CA GLU A 74 4.48 -38.35 0.76
C GLU A 74 4.48 -37.37 -0.42
N LEU A 75 5.18 -37.81 -1.48
CA LEU A 75 5.70 -37.04 -2.62
C LEU A 75 4.63 -36.29 -3.45
N ALA A 76 3.35 -36.68 -3.35
CA ALA A 76 2.29 -36.14 -4.18
C ALA A 76 1.70 -34.80 -3.67
N SER A 77 1.62 -34.59 -2.36
CA SER A 77 0.98 -33.40 -1.76
C SER A 77 1.99 -32.31 -1.40
N ALA A 78 3.20 -32.69 -0.99
CA ALA A 78 4.26 -31.76 -0.58
C ALA A 78 4.79 -30.90 -1.75
N LEU A 79 4.94 -31.49 -2.96
CA LEU A 79 5.32 -30.72 -4.16
C LEU A 79 4.26 -29.69 -4.53
N GLY A 80 2.97 -30.03 -4.40
CA GLY A 80 1.88 -29.11 -4.71
C GLY A 80 1.92 -27.85 -3.84
N ALA A 81 2.12 -28.02 -2.53
CA ALA A 81 2.22 -26.91 -1.58
C ALA A 81 3.49 -26.06 -1.79
N ALA A 82 4.64 -26.72 -2.05
CA ALA A 82 5.90 -26.03 -2.30
C ALA A 82 5.86 -25.20 -3.59
N VAL A 83 5.35 -25.77 -4.69
CA VAL A 83 5.19 -25.08 -5.97
C VAL A 83 4.18 -23.95 -5.85
N PHE A 84 3.05 -24.18 -5.16
CA PHE A 84 2.05 -23.13 -4.93
C PHE A 84 2.62 -21.96 -4.12
N GLY A 85 3.36 -22.24 -3.05
CA GLY A 85 4.04 -21.21 -2.26
C GLY A 85 5.08 -20.44 -3.06
N LEU A 86 5.87 -21.13 -3.88
CA LEU A 86 6.85 -20.50 -4.78
C LEU A 86 6.16 -19.56 -5.78
N VAL A 87 5.06 -20.01 -6.41
CA VAL A 87 4.29 -19.18 -7.35
C VAL A 87 3.77 -17.91 -6.65
N LEU A 88 3.24 -18.03 -5.43
CA LEU A 88 2.79 -16.87 -4.66
C LEU A 88 3.94 -15.90 -4.33
N LEU A 89 5.12 -16.40 -3.96
CA LEU A 89 6.29 -15.57 -3.67
C LEU A 89 6.83 -14.88 -4.93
N VAL A 90 6.82 -15.56 -6.08
CA VAL A 90 7.19 -14.95 -7.38
C VAL A 90 6.20 -13.85 -7.75
N LEU A 91 4.89 -14.09 -7.61
CA LEU A 91 3.87 -13.08 -7.84
C LEU A 91 4.04 -11.88 -6.91
N LEU A 92 4.29 -12.11 -5.62
CA LEU A 92 4.57 -11.06 -4.64
C LEU A 92 5.82 -10.26 -5.04
N GLY A 93 6.88 -10.93 -5.50
CA GLY A 93 8.10 -10.30 -6.01
C GLY A 93 7.85 -9.42 -7.23
N ILE A 94 7.06 -9.89 -8.21
CA ILE A 94 6.65 -9.11 -9.39
C ILE A 94 5.86 -7.88 -8.94
N PHE A 95 4.91 -8.05 -8.02
CA PHE A 95 4.12 -6.96 -7.46
C PHE A 95 4.97 -5.93 -6.71
N LEU A 96 5.97 -6.37 -5.94
CA LEU A 96 6.95 -5.47 -5.32
C LEU A 96 7.76 -4.70 -6.34
N PHE A 97 8.12 -5.35 -7.46
CA PHE A 97 8.85 -4.69 -8.55
C PHE A 97 7.99 -3.62 -9.24
N ILE A 98 6.71 -3.92 -9.52
CA ILE A 98 5.75 -2.93 -10.06
C ILE A 98 5.59 -1.75 -9.08
N ASP A 99 5.61 -2.03 -7.79
CA ASP A 99 5.50 -1.00 -6.77
C ASP A 99 6.65 0.00 -6.77
N LEU A 100 7.86 -0.41 -7.16
CA LEU A 100 9.00 0.50 -7.33
C LEU A 100 8.63 1.71 -8.21
N PHE A 101 7.89 1.46 -9.28
CA PHE A 101 7.41 2.51 -10.20
C PHE A 101 6.08 3.12 -9.77
N THR A 102 5.28 2.39 -9.00
CA THR A 102 3.91 2.79 -8.69
C THR A 102 3.82 3.63 -7.40
N ILE A 103 4.78 3.54 -6.48
CA ILE A 103 4.81 4.31 -5.22
C ILE A 103 4.67 5.83 -5.43
N PRO A 104 5.46 6.48 -6.33
CA PRO A 104 5.35 7.93 -6.54
C PRO A 104 3.97 8.31 -7.05
N ARG A 105 3.40 7.49 -7.94
CA ARG A 105 2.06 7.71 -8.49
C ARG A 105 0.97 7.56 -7.41
N GLN A 106 1.12 6.63 -6.49
CA GLN A 106 0.15 6.39 -5.42
C GLN A 106 0.12 7.51 -4.38
N ILE A 107 1.27 8.10 -4.06
CA ILE A 107 1.37 9.21 -3.11
C ILE A 107 0.69 10.46 -3.68
N ARG A 108 0.99 10.83 -4.92
CA ARG A 108 0.34 11.98 -5.59
C ARG A 108 -1.19 11.85 -5.61
N LYS A 109 -1.70 10.65 -5.94
CA LYS A 109 -3.14 10.39 -5.95
C LYS A 109 -3.80 10.50 -4.58
N GLN A 110 -3.08 10.22 -3.50
CA GLN A 110 -3.61 10.37 -2.14
C GLN A 110 -3.61 11.82 -1.68
N GLU A 111 -2.58 12.59 -2.05
CA GLU A 111 -2.52 14.04 -1.83
C GLU A 111 -3.70 14.74 -2.54
N GLU A 112 -3.98 14.37 -3.79
CA GLU A 112 -5.14 14.87 -4.55
C GLU A 112 -6.47 14.53 -3.86
N ARG A 113 -6.68 13.27 -3.45
CA ARG A 113 -7.92 12.88 -2.76
C ARG A 113 -8.10 13.56 -1.41
N PHE A 114 -7.02 13.82 -0.69
CA PHE A 114 -7.08 14.56 0.57
C PHE A 114 -7.43 16.03 0.32
N LYS A 115 -6.81 16.65 -0.70
CA LYS A 115 -7.13 18.01 -1.14
C LYS A 115 -8.60 18.15 -1.53
N GLU A 116 -9.14 17.21 -2.32
CA GLU A 116 -10.55 17.20 -2.72
C GLU A 116 -11.50 17.13 -1.51
N LYS A 117 -11.21 16.26 -0.54
CA LYS A 117 -12.02 16.17 0.69
C LYS A 117 -12.04 17.48 1.47
N LEU A 118 -10.87 18.12 1.64
CA LEU A 118 -10.79 19.40 2.34
C LEU A 118 -11.51 20.51 1.57
N LEU A 119 -11.41 20.55 0.24
CA LEU A 119 -12.15 21.50 -0.58
C LEU A 119 -13.67 21.35 -0.41
N LEU A 120 -14.17 20.11 -0.41
CA LEU A 120 -15.60 19.84 -0.19
C LEU A 120 -16.05 20.24 1.23
N GLU A 121 -15.22 20.01 2.25
CA GLU A 121 -15.50 20.42 3.63
C GLU A 121 -15.56 21.95 3.75
N LEU A 122 -14.60 22.66 3.15
CA LEU A 122 -14.56 24.13 3.14
C LEU A 122 -15.71 24.75 2.36
N GLU A 123 -16.04 24.19 1.19
CA GLU A 123 -17.19 24.64 0.39
C GLU A 123 -18.51 24.47 1.13
N LYS A 124 -18.69 23.31 1.80
CA LYS A 124 -19.86 23.05 2.64
C LYS A 124 -19.95 24.04 3.80
N GLN A 125 -18.82 24.40 4.43
CA GLN A 125 -18.80 25.43 5.47
C GLN A 125 -19.13 26.82 4.92
N ASN A 126 -18.63 27.17 3.73
CA ASN A 126 -18.89 28.46 3.09
C ASN A 126 -20.37 28.64 2.69
N TYR A 127 -21.08 27.55 2.37
CA TYR A 127 -22.52 27.59 2.07
C TYR A 127 -23.41 27.75 3.31
N LEU A 128 -22.90 27.40 4.49
CA LEU A 128 -23.62 27.47 5.77
C LEU A 128 -23.38 28.78 6.55
N ALA A 129 -22.46 29.62 6.07
CA ALA A 129 -22.11 30.93 6.64
C ALA A 129 -22.84 32.05 5.90
#